data_AF-A0A955TD38-F1
#
_entry.id   AF-A0A955TD38-F1
#
_cell.length_a   1.000
_cell.length_b   1.000
_cell.length_c   1.000
_cell.angle_alpha   90.00
_cell.angle_beta   90.00
_cell.angle_gamma   90.00
#
_symmetry.space_group_name_H-M   'P 1'
#
loop_
_entity.id
_entity.type
_entity.pdbx_description
1 polymer ?
#
loop_
_entity_poly.entity_id
_entity_poly.type
_entity_poly.pdbx_seq_one_letter_code
_entity_poly.pdbx_strand_id
1 'polypeptide(L)'
;YSGFSATALAARIEACEARVVITADVGYDRSRKIPLKPVVDEAVAKCPTVEKVIVVQREQSSSPLQAPKELDWEAWLKDQSPQCEAEQL
;
A
#
# COMPACT_ATOMS: atom_id res chain seq x y z
N TYR A 1 0.69 -5.63 5.87
CA TYR A 1 1.53 -6.79 5.52
C TYR A 1 2.83 -6.74 6.33
N SER A 2 3.31 -7.87 6.86
CA SER A 2 4.38 -7.91 7.87
C SER A 2 5.35 -9.11 7.74
N GLY A 3 5.60 -9.64 6.53
CA GLY A 3 6.54 -10.77 6.38
C GLY A 3 6.41 -11.69 5.14
N PHE A 4 5.46 -11.45 4.24
CA PHE A 4 5.41 -12.10 2.92
C PHE A 4 6.71 -11.89 2.07
N SER A 5 7.00 -12.76 1.11
CA SER A 5 7.82 -12.42 -0.07
C SER A 5 6.96 -11.74 -1.15
N ALA A 6 7.59 -10.98 -2.05
CA ALA A 6 6.90 -10.29 -3.15
C ALA A 6 6.06 -11.26 -4.02
N THR A 7 6.58 -12.46 -4.31
CA THR A 7 5.86 -13.50 -5.05
C THR A 7 4.60 -13.96 -4.32
N ALA A 8 4.68 -14.15 -3.00
CA ALA A 8 3.53 -14.55 -2.21
C ALA A 8 2.46 -13.44 -2.11
N LEU A 9 2.88 -12.18 -2.13
CA LEU A 9 1.98 -11.04 -2.20
C LEU A 9 1.31 -10.94 -3.59
N ALA A 10 2.06 -11.04 -4.68
CA ALA A 10 1.56 -10.99 -6.04
C ALA A 10 0.47 -12.06 -6.30
N ALA A 11 0.73 -13.30 -5.89
CA ALA A 11 -0.25 -14.38 -6.03
C ALA A 11 -1.58 -14.10 -5.31
N ARG A 12 -1.55 -13.37 -4.19
CA ARG A 12 -2.77 -12.99 -3.45
C ARG A 12 -3.51 -11.84 -4.13
N ILE A 13 -2.77 -10.85 -4.65
CA ILE A 13 -3.33 -9.73 -5.41
C ILE A 13 -4.05 -10.25 -6.66
N GLU A 14 -3.42 -11.17 -7.39
CA GLU A 14 -4.01 -11.79 -8.58
C GLU A 14 -5.24 -12.64 -8.24
N ALA A 15 -5.16 -13.46 -7.19
CA ALA A 15 -6.27 -14.34 -6.80
C ALA A 15 -7.54 -13.59 -6.40
N CYS A 16 -7.44 -12.36 -5.89
CA CYS A 16 -8.59 -11.52 -5.57
C CYS A 16 -8.85 -10.41 -6.59
N GLU A 17 -8.11 -10.38 -7.71
CA GLU A 17 -8.21 -9.35 -8.75
C GLU A 17 -8.14 -7.92 -8.17
N ALA A 18 -7.32 -7.72 -7.14
CA ALA A 18 -7.27 -6.44 -6.43
C ALA A 18 -6.84 -5.31 -7.38
N ARG A 19 -7.61 -4.21 -7.32
CA ARG A 19 -7.32 -2.95 -8.03
C ARG A 19 -6.56 -1.93 -7.18
N VAL A 20 -6.66 -2.05 -5.86
CA VAL A 20 -6.05 -1.12 -4.91
C VAL A 20 -5.25 -1.91 -3.88
N VAL A 21 -4.02 -1.45 -3.61
CA VAL A 21 -3.17 -1.98 -2.54
C VAL A 21 -2.88 -0.88 -1.54
N ILE A 22 -3.10 -1.14 -0.26
CA ILE A 22 -2.74 -0.22 0.83
C ILE A 22 -1.53 -0.80 1.58
N THR A 23 -0.48 -0.01 1.73
CA THR A 23 0.74 -0.40 2.44
C THR A 23 1.31 0.75 3.27
N ALA A 24 2.36 0.48 4.04
CA ALA A 24 3.25 1.49 4.58
C ALA A 24 4.61 1.46 3.87
N ASP A 25 5.39 2.53 4.02
CA ASP A 25 6.81 2.58 3.66
C ASP A 25 7.62 1.52 4.42
N VAL A 26 7.44 1.47 5.75
CA VAL A 26 8.11 0.59 6.70
C VAL A 26 7.15 0.05 7.76
N GLY A 27 7.46 -1.13 8.29
CA GLY A 27 6.84 -1.70 9.48
C GLY A 27 7.83 -1.70 10.65
N TYR A 28 7.31 -1.80 11.88
CA TYR A 28 8.14 -1.95 13.08
C TYR A 28 7.76 -3.24 13.81
N ASP A 29 8.74 -4.10 14.05
CA ASP A 29 8.60 -5.33 14.85
C ASP A 29 9.70 -5.37 15.92
N ARG A 30 9.33 -5.27 17.20
CA ARG A 30 10.28 -5.25 18.34
C ARG A 30 11.47 -4.31 18.10
N SER A 31 11.18 -3.08 17.70
CA SER A 31 12.15 -2.03 17.34
C SER A 31 12.97 -2.27 16.06
N ARG A 32 12.78 -3.40 15.37
CA ARG A 32 13.37 -3.62 14.04
C ARG A 32 12.51 -2.97 12.97
N LYS A 33 13.15 -2.20 12.10
CA LYS A 33 12.55 -1.64 10.90
C LYS A 33 12.45 -2.71 9.81
N ILE A 34 11.26 -2.89 9.24
CA ILE A 34 11.00 -3.82 8.14
C ILE A 34 10.65 -2.99 6.91
N PRO A 35 11.45 -3.03 5.82
CA PRO A 35 11.11 -2.32 4.60
C PRO A 35 9.93 -3.01 3.90
N LEU A 36 8.78 -2.33 3.81
CA LEU A 36 7.57 -2.89 3.22
C LEU A 36 7.41 -2.46 1.77
N LYS A 37 7.66 -1.19 1.47
CA LYS A 37 7.48 -0.60 0.14
C LYS A 37 8.24 -1.35 -0.98
N PRO A 38 9.53 -1.71 -0.83
CA PRO A 38 10.24 -2.43 -1.90
C PRO A 38 9.59 -3.78 -2.25
N VAL A 39 9.05 -4.48 -1.25
CA VAL A 39 8.37 -5.77 -1.45
C VAL A 39 7.04 -5.58 -2.17
N VAL A 40 6.32 -4.51 -1.85
CA VAL A 40 5.06 -4.16 -2.52
C VAL A 40 5.32 -3.74 -3.96
N ASP A 41 6.36 -2.95 -4.22
CA ASP A 41 6.71 -2.49 -5.58
C ASP A 41 7.04 -3.67 -6.49
N GLU A 42 7.83 -4.62 -5.99
CA GLU A 42 8.17 -5.84 -6.75
C GLU A 42 6.92 -6.70 -7.02
N ALA A 43 5.98 -6.77 -6.08
CA ALA A 43 4.74 -7.52 -6.25
C ALA A 43 3.80 -6.83 -7.27
N VAL A 44 3.56 -5.53 -7.10
CA VAL A 44 2.66 -4.74 -7.94
C VAL A 44 3.18 -4.64 -9.38
N ALA A 45 4.49 -4.64 -9.60
CA ALA A 45 5.08 -4.70 -10.94
C ALA A 45 4.64 -5.95 -11.73
N LYS A 46 4.26 -7.04 -11.05
CA LYS A 46 3.80 -8.30 -11.66
C LYS A 46 2.27 -8.34 -11.79
N CYS A 47 1.54 -7.44 -11.14
CA CYS A 47 0.07 -7.47 -11.07
C CYS A 47 -0.54 -6.29 -11.86
N PRO A 48 -0.88 -6.45 -13.14
CA PRO A 48 -1.40 -5.37 -13.98
C PRO A 48 -2.78 -4.86 -13.56
N THR A 49 -3.54 -5.65 -12.78
CA THR A 49 -4.85 -5.27 -12.22
C THR A 49 -4.76 -4.11 -11.24
N VAL A 50 -3.60 -3.88 -10.63
CA VAL A 50 -3.41 -2.83 -9.64
C VAL A 50 -3.35 -1.46 -10.32
N GLU A 51 -4.35 -0.65 -10.02
CA GLU A 51 -4.52 0.71 -10.51
C GLU A 51 -3.95 1.75 -9.54
N LYS A 52 -4.04 1.50 -8.23
CA LYS A 52 -3.59 2.42 -7.18
C LYS A 52 -2.84 1.71 -6.05
N VAL A 53 -1.80 2.37 -5.56
CA VAL A 53 -1.06 1.97 -4.35
C VAL A 53 -1.09 3.13 -3.35
N ILE A 54 -1.76 2.94 -2.22
CA ILE A 54 -1.84 3.95 -1.16
C ILE A 54 -0.77 3.64 -0.12
N VAL A 55 0.07 4.62 0.20
CA VAL A 55 1.24 4.44 1.05
C VAL A 55 1.11 5.30 2.30
N VAL A 56 1.16 4.66 3.47
CA VAL A 56 1.32 5.31 4.77
C VAL A 56 2.81 5.56 5.01
N GLN A 57 3.23 6.83 5.04
CA GLN A 57 4.60 7.22 5.36
C GLN A 57 4.82 7.22 6.87
N ARG A 58 5.42 6.16 7.41
CA ARG A 58 5.72 6.00 8.83
C ARG A 58 7.11 6.49 9.20
N GLU A 59 8.00 6.71 8.22
CA GLU A 59 9.31 7.34 8.41
C GLU A 59 9.26 8.81 7.97
N GLN A 60 9.72 9.73 8.81
CA GLN A 60 9.68 11.19 8.50
C GLN A 60 10.52 11.58 7.26
N SER A 61 11.46 10.71 6.87
CA SER A 61 12.32 10.86 5.69
C SER A 61 12.06 9.74 4.68
N SER A 62 10.80 9.35 4.51
CA SER A 62 10.44 8.33 3.53
C SER A 62 10.75 8.81 2.10
N SER A 63 11.02 7.87 1.20
CA SER A 63 11.29 8.18 -0.20
C SER A 63 10.05 8.79 -0.85
N PRO A 64 10.20 9.80 -1.73
CA PRO A 64 9.06 10.40 -2.42
C PRO A 64 8.30 9.33 -3.20
N LEU A 65 6.97 9.41 -3.15
CA LEU A 65 6.10 8.61 -4.01
C LEU A 65 6.28 9.08 -5.46
N GLN A 66 6.97 8.28 -6.26
CA GLN A 66 7.41 8.69 -7.60
C GLN A 66 6.69 7.95 -8.73
N ALA A 67 5.89 6.91 -8.41
CA ALA A 67 5.13 6.20 -9.42
C ALA A 67 3.76 6.87 -9.68
N PRO A 68 3.28 6.95 -10.94
CA PRO A 68 1.98 7.53 -11.29
C PRO A 68 0.76 6.90 -10.58
N LYS A 69 0.94 5.69 -10.04
CA LYS A 69 -0.11 4.91 -9.35
C LYS A 69 -0.12 5.13 -7.84
N GLU A 70 0.87 5.83 -7.29
CA GLU A 70 1.04 5.98 -5.84
C GLU A 70 0.31 7.20 -5.29
N LEU A 71 -0.30 7.02 -4.12
CA LEU A 71 -0.98 8.07 -3.37
C LEU A 71 -0.45 8.09 -1.93
N ASP A 72 -0.20 9.29 -1.41
CA ASP A 72 0.14 9.47 -0.01
C ASP A 72 -1.12 9.38 0.85
N TRP A 73 -1.09 8.53 1.88
CA TRP A 73 -2.23 8.30 2.76
C TRP A 73 -2.67 9.58 3.48
N GLU A 74 -1.72 10.34 4.06
CA GLU A 74 -2.07 11.53 4.86
C GLU A 74 -2.62 12.65 3.98
N ALA A 75 -2.02 12.88 2.81
CA ALA A 75 -2.52 13.84 1.85
C ALA A 75 -3.91 13.45 1.34
N TRP A 76 -4.12 12.18 0.98
CA TRP A 76 -5.41 11.70 0.50
C TRP A 76 -6.50 11.83 1.56
N LEU A 77 -6.20 11.48 2.82
CA LEU A 77 -7.16 11.49 3.93
C LEU A 77 -7.63 12.91 4.31
N LYS A 78 -6.80 13.95 4.11
CA LYS A 78 -7.15 15.35 4.44
C LYS A 78 -8.40 15.85 3.71
N ASP A 79 -8.63 15.35 2.50
CA ASP A 79 -9.76 15.74 1.66
C ASP A 79 -10.99 14.84 1.87
N GLN A 80 -10.92 13.85 2.78
CA GLN A 80 -12.00 12.90 3.01
C GLN A 80 -12.81 13.24 4.27
N SER A 81 -14.11 12.96 4.21
CA SER A 81 -15.00 13.03 5.37
C SER A 81 -14.68 11.92 6.38
N PRO A 82 -14.66 12.20 7.69
CA PRO A 82 -14.59 11.16 8.72
C PRO A 82 -15.89 10.37 8.87
N GLN A 83 -16.99 10.84 8.26
CA GLN A 83 -18.25 10.11 8.17
C GLN A 83 -18.37 9.41 6.82
N CYS A 84 -18.64 8.11 6.85
CA CYS A 84 -18.96 7.28 5.69
C CYS A 84 -20.30 6.57 5.98
N GLU A 85 -21.38 7.06 5.39
CA GLU A 85 -22.70 6.44 5.53
C GLU A 85 -22.72 5.08 4.84
N ALA A 86 -23.50 4.14 5.38
CA ALA A 86 -23.64 2.82 4.77
C ALA A 86 -24.33 2.93 3.41
N GLU A 87 -23.85 2.15 2.45
CA GLU A 87 -24.49 2.04 1.14
C GLU A 87 -25.91 1.47 1.30
N GLN A 88 -26.85 2.01 0.51
CA GLN A 88 -28.23 1.52 0.51
C GLN A 88 -28.31 0.20 -0.25
N LEU A 89 -29.05 -0.77 0.31
CA LEU A 89 -29.29 -2.10 -0.28
C LEU A 89 -30.27 -2.05 -1.45
#